data_AF-A0A1X0R6E9-F1
#
_entry.id   AF-A0A1X0R6E9-F1
#
_cell.length_a   1.000
_cell.length_b   1.000
_cell.length_c   1.000
_cell.angle_alpha   90.00
_cell.angle_beta   90.00
_cell.angle_gamma   90.00
#
_symmetry.space_group_name_H-M   'P 1'
#
loop_
_entity.id
_entity.type
_entity.pdbx_description
1 polymer ?
#
loop_
_entity_poly.entity_id
_entity_poly.type
_entity_poly.pdbx_seq_one_letter_code
_entity_poly.pdbx_strand_id
1 'polypeptide(L)' 'MSDAEEKLRDRYLQLWLSTIKESPTATFQLHGGITVQGKLRATDSENNRFRVDRLESPMGTYDRANGMCK' A
#
# COMPACT_ATOMS: atom_id res chain seq x y z
N MET A 1 20.67 1.35 -15.74
CA MET A 1 20.04 0.30 -14.93
C MET A 1 20.59 -1.03 -15.43
N SER A 2 20.95 -1.94 -14.54
CA SER A 2 21.37 -3.29 -14.94
C SER A 2 20.15 -4.15 -15.31
N ASP A 3 20.33 -5.19 -16.14
CA ASP A 3 19.28 -6.16 -16.47
C ASP A 3 18.60 -6.77 -15.22
N ALA A 4 19.35 -6.88 -14.11
CA ALA A 4 18.83 -7.39 -12.85
C ALA A 4 17.88 -6.37 -12.18
N GLU A 5 18.24 -5.09 -12.19
CA GLU A 5 17.39 -4.01 -11.65
C GLU A 5 16.09 -3.87 -12.44
N GLU A 6 16.16 -3.99 -13.77
CA GLU A 6 14.98 -3.91 -14.64
C GLU A 6 14.01 -5.07 -14.40
N LYS A 7 14.52 -6.30 -14.28
CA LYS A 7 13.70 -7.48 -13.93
C LYS A 7 13.05 -7.38 -12.55
N LEU A 8 13.76 -6.84 -11.56
CA LEU A 8 13.20 -6.62 -10.23
C LEU A 8 12.10 -5.56 -10.26
N ARG A 9 12.31 -4.47 -11.01
CA ARG A 9 11.33 -3.41 -11.17
C ARG A 9 10.07 -3.91 -11.86
N ASP A 10 10.20 -4.68 -12.94
CA ASP A 10 9.05 -5.24 -13.67
C ASP A 10 8.20 -6.16 -12.76
N ARG A 11 8.86 -7.07 -12.02
CA ARG A 11 8.17 -7.95 -11.05
C ARG A 11 7.48 -7.16 -9.94
N TYR A 12 8.12 -6.12 -9.42
CA TYR A 12 7.56 -5.25 -8.39
C TYR A 12 6.29 -4.55 -8.87
N LEU A 13 6.31 -4.00 -10.10
CA LEU A 13 5.14 -3.34 -10.68
C LEU A 13 4.00 -4.32 -10.97
N GLN A 14 4.32 -5.52 -11.51
CA GLN A 14 3.32 -6.56 -11.77
C GLN A 14 2.64 -7.06 -10.49
N LEU A 15 3.40 -7.19 -9.40
CA LEU A 15 2.85 -7.50 -8.08
C LEU A 15 1.80 -6.46 -7.70
N TRP A 16 2.16 -5.18 -7.70
CA TRP A 16 1.24 -4.11 -7.27
C TRP A 16 0.02 -3.96 -8.16
N LEU A 17 0.17 -4.12 -9.48
CA LEU A 17 -0.96 -4.13 -10.40
C LEU A 17 -1.96 -5.25 -10.06
N SER A 18 -1.45 -6.44 -9.75
CA SER A 18 -2.27 -7.58 -9.35
C SER A 18 -2.97 -7.32 -8.01
N THR A 19 -2.22 -6.84 -7.02
CA THR A 19 -2.75 -6.51 -5.69
C THR A 19 -3.83 -5.41 -5.75
N ILE A 20 -3.63 -4.35 -6.53
CA ILE A 20 -4.62 -3.28 -6.69
C ILE A 20 -5.93 -3.81 -7.29
N LYS A 21 -5.81 -4.68 -8.30
CA LYS A 21 -6.96 -5.28 -8.98
C LYS A 21 -7.82 -6.11 -8.02
N GLU A 22 -7.19 -6.82 -7.09
CA GLU A 22 -7.88 -7.59 -6.05
C GLU A 22 -8.45 -6.69 -4.94
N SER A 23 -7.90 -5.47 -4.76
CA SER A 23 -8.28 -4.52 -3.73
C SER A 23 -8.44 -5.16 -2.33
N PRO A 24 -7.42 -5.91 -1.85
CA PRO A 24 -7.54 -6.68 -0.62
C PRO A 24 -7.64 -5.77 0.61
N THR A 25 -8.24 -6.30 1.66
CA THR A 25 -8.07 -5.73 2.99
C THR A 25 -6.66 -6.05 3.48
N ALA A 26 -5.86 -5.02 3.70
CA ALA A 26 -4.48 -5.12 4.16
C ALA A 26 -4.34 -4.59 5.58
N THR A 27 -3.39 -5.15 6.31
CA THR A 27 -2.99 -4.67 7.63
C THR A 27 -1.72 -3.84 7.48
N PHE A 28 -1.75 -2.59 7.92
CA PHE A 28 -0.62 -1.67 7.87
C PHE A 28 -0.08 -1.45 9.28
N GLN A 29 1.23 -1.61 9.42
CA GLN A 29 1.94 -1.22 10.64
C GLN A 29 2.44 0.22 10.46
N LEU A 30 1.84 1.13 11.20
CA LEU A 30 2.22 2.55 11.24
C LEU A 30 3.22 2.79 12.37
N HIS A 31 3.87 3.95 12.29
CA HIS A 31 4.78 4.41 13.33
C HIS A 31 4.09 4.41 14.71
N GLY A 32 4.84 4.04 15.75
CA GLY A 32 4.33 3.99 17.12
C GLY A 32 3.62 2.69 17.47
N GLY A 33 3.84 1.62 16.68
CA GLY A 33 3.23 0.31 16.93
C GLY A 33 1.73 0.25 16.62
N ILE A 34 1.21 1.27 15.94
CA ILE A 34 -0.20 1.34 15.59
C ILE A 34 -0.44 0.41 14.40
N THR A 35 -1.33 -0.55 14.60
CA THR A 35 -1.79 -1.42 13.51
C THR A 35 -3.15 -0.93 13.04
N VAL A 36 -3.29 -0.72 11.74
CA VAL A 36 -4.54 -0.29 11.10
C VAL A 36 -4.90 -1.26 9.99
N GLN A 37 -6.19 -1.41 9.72
CA GLN A 37 -6.68 -2.26 8.64
C GLN A 37 -7.47 -1.43 7.64
N GLY A 38 -7.39 -1.77 6.35
CA GLY A 38 -8.18 -1.07 5.35
C GLY A 38 -8.02 -1.66 3.96
N LYS A 39 -8.86 -1.23 3.03
CA LYS A 39 -8.83 -1.70 1.64
C LYS A 39 -7.75 -0.98 0.86
N LEU A 40 -6.74 -1.71 0.42
CA LEU A 40 -5.69 -1.19 -0.44
C LEU A 40 -6.26 -0.89 -1.83
N ARG A 41 -6.15 0.36 -2.29
CA ARG A 41 -6.71 0.82 -3.57
C ARG A 41 -5.69 1.22 -4.60
N ALA A 42 -4.59 1.84 -4.17
CA ALA A 42 -3.54 2.26 -5.08
C ALA A 42 -2.22 2.35 -4.33
N THR A 43 -1.13 2.23 -5.08
CA THR A 43 0.21 2.59 -4.62
C THR A 43 0.82 3.58 -5.60
N ASP A 44 1.56 4.55 -5.07
CA ASP A 44 2.42 5.43 -5.84
C ASP A 44 3.69 4.67 -6.26
N SER A 45 4.14 4.86 -7.50
CA SER A 45 5.30 4.14 -8.05
C SER A 45 6.65 4.70 -7.61
N GLU A 46 6.68 5.91 -7.05
CA GLU A 46 7.93 6.63 -6.74
C GLU A 46 8.15 6.82 -5.24
N ASN A 47 7.08 7.05 -4.48
CA ASN A 47 7.16 7.48 -3.08
C ASN A 47 6.61 6.45 -2.08
N ASN A 48 6.35 5.20 -2.51
CA ASN A 48 5.78 4.13 -1.68
C ASN A 48 4.58 4.58 -0.82
N ARG A 49 3.71 5.39 -1.43
CA ARG A 49 2.49 5.89 -0.79
C ARG A 49 1.35 4.95 -1.12
N PHE A 50 0.57 4.58 -0.12
CA PHE A 50 -0.60 3.74 -0.28
C PHE A 50 -1.87 4.55 -0.09
N ARG A 51 -2.79 4.40 -1.04
CA ARG A 51 -4.17 4.85 -0.90
C ARG A 51 -4.99 3.71 -0.33
N VAL A 52 -5.61 3.98 0.81
CA VAL A 52 -6.39 3.03 1.57
C VAL A 52 -7.79 3.59 1.78
N ASP A 53 -8.80 2.82 1.40
CA ASP A 53 -10.21 3.14 1.69
C ASP A 53 -10.64 2.39 2.96
N ARG A 54 -11.56 2.96 3.73
CA ARG A 54 -12.07 2.38 5.00
C ARG A 54 -10.95 1.97 5.95
N LEU A 55 -10.06 2.92 6.26
CA LEU A 55 -8.99 2.71 7.22
C LEU A 55 -9.55 2.68 8.64
N GLU A 56 -9.54 1.52 9.26
CA GLU A 56 -9.89 1.32 10.65
C GLU A 56 -8.70 1.64 11.54
N SER A 57 -8.86 2.68 12.37
CA SER A 57 -7.86 3.11 13.34
C SER A 57 -8.46 3.10 14.75
N PRO A 58 -7.63 3.15 15.81
CA PRO A 58 -8.12 3.30 17.18
C PRO A 58 -8.99 4.55 17.41
N MET A 59 -8.87 5.57 16.56
CA MET A 59 -9.62 6.82 16.65
C MET A 59 -10.93 6.80 15.85
N GLY A 60 -11.21 5.71 15.13
CA GLY A 60 -12.38 5.55 14.27
C GLY A 60 -12.00 5.14 12.84
N THR A 61 -13.03 5.05 11.99
CA THR A 61 -12.90 4.65 10.58
C THR A 61 -12.79 5.87 9.68
N TYR A 62 -11.76 5.90 8.83
CA TYR A 62 -11.58 6.92 7.80
C TYR A 62 -12.00 6.37 6.43
N ASP A 63 -12.92 7.03 5.75
CA ASP A 63 -13.41 6.58 4.44
C ASP A 63 -12.33 6.57 3.36
N ARG A 64 -11.40 7.54 3.40
CA ARG A 64 -10.27 7.67 2.49
C ARG A 64 -9.03 8.15 3.24
N ALA A 65 -7.94 7.41 3.15
CA ALA A 65 -6.66 7.74 3.76
C ALA A 65 -5.51 7.53 2.77
N ASN A 66 -4.52 8.44 2.79
CA ASN A 66 -3.26 8.30 2.06
C ASN A 66 -2.13 8.24 3.09
N GLY A 67 -1.37 7.14 3.12
CA GLY A 67 -0.29 6.93 4.08
C GLY A 67 1.03 6.59 3.39
N MET A 68 2.14 6.96 4.01
CA MET A 68 3.49 6.55 3.60
C MET A 68 3.91 5.36 4.45
N CYS A 69 4.21 4.22 3.84
CA CYS A 69 4.95 3.16 4.55
C CYS A 69 6.44 3.48 4.45
N LYS A 70 7.13 3.47 5.58
CA LYS A 70 8.60 3.47 5.64
C LYS A 70 9.10 2.04 5.64
#